data_AF-A0A2V7NX10-F1
#
_entry.id   AF-A0A2V7NX10-F1
#
_cell.length_a   1.000
_cell.length_b   1.000
_cell.length_c   1.000
_cell.angle_alpha   90.00
_cell.angle_beta   90.00
_cell.angle_gamma   90.00
#
_symmetry.space_group_name_H-M   'P 1'
#
loop_
_entity.id
_entity.type
_entity.pdbx_description
1 polymer ?
#
loop_
_entity_poly.entity_id
_entity_poly.type
_entity_poly.pdbx_seq_one_letter_code
_entity_poly.pdbx_strand_id
1 'polypeptide(L)'
;EIVPTGERWEGHAGARSFYMSFLSAFPDVRFDLKDIVIGPQGVIEIATMRGTQRGTWQGQAATGRAAELDIVIHFPWDPRAERFAGERIYYDSGALTRQLTG
;
A
#
# COMPACT_ATOMS: atom_id res chain seq x y z
N GLU A 1 -3.10 7.23 -0.33
CA GLU A 1 -3.17 7.32 -1.81
C GLU A 1 -2.35 6.17 -2.37
N ILE A 2 -2.90 5.41 -3.31
CA ILE A 2 -2.10 4.51 -4.15
C ILE A 2 -1.76 5.29 -5.42
N VAL A 3 -0.51 5.77 -5.50
CA VAL A 3 -0.11 6.70 -6.56
C VAL A 3 -0.21 6.09 -7.96
N PRO A 4 0.22 4.83 -8.19
CA PRO A 4 0.15 4.22 -9.52
C PRO A 4 -1.26 4.02 -10.07
N THR A 5 -2.30 3.94 -9.21
CA THR A 5 -3.70 3.72 -9.64
C THR A 5 -4.56 4.98 -9.52
N GLY A 6 -4.05 6.03 -8.88
CA GLY A 6 -4.78 7.28 -8.62
C GLY A 6 -5.85 7.15 -7.53
N GLU A 7 -6.02 5.98 -6.91
CA GLU A 7 -7.01 5.78 -5.87
C GLU A 7 -6.63 6.52 -4.58
N ARG A 8 -7.62 7.22 -4.02
CA ARG A 8 -7.45 8.09 -2.87
C ARG A 8 -8.54 7.85 -1.84
N TRP A 9 -8.11 7.86 -0.59
CA TRP A 9 -8.96 7.77 0.59
C TRP A 9 -8.69 8.96 1.49
N GLU A 10 -9.75 9.53 2.06
CA GLU A 10 -9.66 10.76 2.83
C GLU A 10 -10.19 10.62 4.25
N GLY A 11 -9.50 11.26 5.19
CA GLY A 11 -9.80 11.19 6.62
C GLY A 11 -9.64 9.78 7.21
N HIS A 12 -9.95 9.67 8.49
CA HIS A 12 -9.83 8.41 9.24
C HIS A 12 -10.74 7.30 8.69
N ALA A 13 -11.94 7.67 8.24
CA ALA A 13 -12.89 6.72 7.65
C ALA A 13 -12.36 6.16 6.32
N GLY A 14 -11.80 7.01 5.47
CA GLY A 14 -11.15 6.58 4.24
C GLY A 14 -9.96 5.68 4.51
N ALA A 15 -9.05 6.07 5.41
CA ALA A 15 -7.89 5.25 5.77
C ALA A 15 -8.32 3.87 6.29
N ARG A 16 -9.33 3.81 7.16
CA ARG A 16 -9.89 2.54 7.65
C ARG A 16 -10.46 1.70 6.51
N SER A 17 -11.18 2.30 5.57
CA SER A 17 -11.74 1.59 4.42
C SER A 17 -10.63 1.01 3.53
N PHE A 18 -9.55 1.76 3.28
CA PHE A 18 -8.38 1.27 2.58
C PHE A 18 -7.78 0.03 3.25
N TYR A 19 -7.42 0.11 4.53
CA TYR A 19 -6.81 -1.02 5.24
C TYR A 19 -7.76 -2.22 5.33
N MET A 20 -9.05 -2.00 5.57
CA MET A 20 -10.03 -3.10 5.61
C MET A 20 -10.13 -3.79 4.24
N SER A 21 -10.17 -3.04 3.14
CA SER A 21 -10.19 -3.59 1.79
C SER A 21 -8.91 -4.39 1.51
N PHE A 22 -7.75 -3.79 1.75
CA PHE A 22 -6.44 -4.39 1.50
C PHE A 22 -6.19 -5.65 2.34
N LEU A 23 -6.42 -5.59 3.65
CA LEU A 23 -6.22 -6.72 4.56
C LEU A 23 -7.25 -7.84 4.34
N SER A 24 -8.44 -7.51 3.84
CA SER A 24 -9.41 -8.53 3.42
C SER A 24 -8.96 -9.21 2.12
N ALA A 25 -8.35 -8.46 1.21
CA ALA A 25 -7.83 -8.99 -0.06
C ALA A 25 -6.60 -9.88 0.14
N PHE A 26 -5.69 -9.49 1.02
CA PHE A 26 -4.44 -10.18 1.33
C PHE A 26 -4.33 -10.47 2.85
N PRO A 27 -5.09 -11.43 3.37
CA PRO A 27 -5.17 -11.67 4.82
C PRO A 27 -3.88 -12.25 5.42
N ASP A 28 -2.99 -12.79 4.59
CA ASP A 28 -1.67 -13.30 4.94
C ASP A 28 -0.54 -12.34 4.53
N VAL A 29 -0.86 -11.06 4.30
CA VAL A 29 0.14 -10.07 3.90
C VAL A 29 1.20 -9.88 4.98
N ARG A 30 2.45 -9.82 4.53
CA ARG A 30 3.61 -9.45 5.35
C ARG A 30 4.47 -8.43 4.62
N PHE A 31 5.14 -7.60 5.41
CA PHE A 31 6.09 -6.60 4.94
C PHE A 31 7.45 -6.87 5.55
N ASP A 32 8.42 -7.13 4.69
CA ASP A 32 9.82 -7.27 5.07
C ASP A 32 10.50 -5.90 4.81
N LEU A 33 10.66 -5.10 5.87
CA LEU A 33 11.27 -3.76 5.79
C LEU A 33 12.73 -3.88 5.32
N LYS A 34 13.08 -3.13 4.26
CA LYS A 34 14.44 -3.03 3.74
C LYS A 34 15.15 -1.79 4.27
N ASP A 35 14.51 -0.64 4.13
CA ASP A 35 15.08 0.66 4.47
C ASP A 35 14.03 1.58 5.07
N ILE A 36 14.49 2.47 5.96
CA ILE A 36 13.71 3.59 6.48
C ILE A 36 14.56 4.87 6.42
N VAL A 37 13.98 5.93 5.84
CA VAL A 37 14.58 7.26 5.77
C VAL A 37 13.66 8.23 6.49
N ILE A 38 14.21 8.95 7.47
CA ILE A 38 13.47 9.93 8.27
C ILE A 38 14.10 11.30 8.01
N GLY A 39 13.27 12.27 7.64
CA GLY A 39 13.70 13.65 7.39
C GLY A 39 12.62 14.67 7.74
N PRO A 40 12.92 15.98 7.64
CA PRO A 40 11.96 17.03 7.99
C PRO A 40 10.71 17.05 7.10
N GLN A 41 10.75 16.40 5.94
CA GLN A 41 9.63 16.24 5.02
C GLN A 41 8.74 15.03 5.34
N GLY A 42 9.16 14.12 6.22
CA GLY A 42 8.43 12.90 6.54
C GLY A 42 9.28 11.65 6.64
N VAL A 43 8.61 10.49 6.54
CA VAL A 43 9.22 9.17 6.58
C VAL A 43 9.02 8.47 5.24
N ILE A 44 10.06 7.78 4.76
CA ILE A 44 9.99 6.86 3.64
C ILE A 44 10.38 5.48 4.14
N GLU A 45 9.53 4.49 3.86
CA GLU A 45 9.82 3.07 4.07
C GLU A 45 9.89 2.36 2.72
N ILE A 46 10.87 1.47 2.59
CA ILE A 46 10.99 0.54 1.46
C ILE A 46 10.85 -0.86 2.02
N ALA A 47 9.90 -1.64 1.50
CA ALA A 47 9.64 -2.98 1.99
C ALA A 47 9.32 -3.94 0.85
N THR A 48 9.66 -5.22 1.00
CA THR A 48 9.05 -6.26 0.17
C THR A 48 7.74 -6.69 0.79
N MET A 49 6.64 -6.52 0.05
CA MET A 49 5.32 -7.00 0.40
C MET A 49 5.11 -8.38 -0.21
N ARG A 50 4.61 -9.34 0.59
CA ARG A 50 4.22 -10.67 0.14
C ARG A 50 2.83 -11.02 0.67
N GLY A 51 1.99 -11.63 -0.16
CA GLY A 51 0.69 -12.12 0.28
C GLY A 51 -0.04 -12.90 -0.81
N THR A 52 -1.13 -13.57 -0.45
CA THR A 52 -1.99 -14.30 -1.37
C THR A 52 -3.30 -13.54 -1.55
N GLN A 53 -3.71 -13.30 -2.79
CA GLN A 53 -4.98 -12.60 -3.06
C GLN A 53 -6.16 -13.54 -2.82
N ARG A 54 -6.75 -13.48 -1.62
CA ARG A 54 -7.91 -14.29 -1.21
C ARG A 54 -9.24 -13.51 -1.24
N GLY A 55 -9.18 -12.19 -1.38
CA GLY A 55 -10.35 -11.33 -1.53
C GLY A 55 -10.27 -10.42 -2.77
N THR A 56 -11.34 -9.67 -3.00
CA THR A 56 -11.39 -8.70 -4.10
C THR A 56 -10.41 -7.56 -3.85
N TRP A 57 -9.61 -7.22 -4.86
CA TRP A 57 -8.66 -6.11 -4.80
C TRP A 57 -8.79 -5.22 -6.03
N GLN A 58 -9.02 -3.91 -5.84
CA GLN A 58 -9.15 -2.92 -6.94
C GLN A 58 -10.08 -3.39 -8.08
N GLY A 59 -11.23 -3.95 -7.72
CA GLY A 59 -12.22 -4.47 -8.68
C GLY A 59 -11.92 -5.83 -9.28
N GLN A 60 -10.75 -6.42 -9.01
CA GLN A 60 -10.41 -7.78 -9.44
C GLN A 60 -10.84 -8.79 -8.38
N ALA A 61 -11.63 -9.80 -8.79
CA ALA A 61 -11.99 -10.92 -7.94
C ALA A 61 -10.74 -11.68 -7.45
N ALA A 62 -10.87 -12.37 -6.32
CA ALA A 62 -9.78 -13.16 -5.75
C ALA A 62 -9.26 -14.19 -6.75
N THR A 63 -7.96 -14.15 -7.05
CA THR A 63 -7.31 -15.07 -7.99
C THR A 63 -6.69 -16.28 -7.28
N GLY A 64 -6.53 -16.22 -5.95
CA GLY A 64 -5.84 -17.24 -5.16
C GLY A 64 -4.32 -17.26 -5.37
N ARG A 65 -3.79 -16.33 -6.19
CA ARG A 65 -2.36 -16.28 -6.51
C ARG A 65 -1.57 -15.51 -5.47
N ALA A 66 -0.32 -15.91 -5.29
CA ALA A 66 0.65 -15.17 -4.50
C ALA A 66 1.14 -13.95 -5.29
N ALA A 67 1.37 -12.85 -4.57
CA ALA A 67 2.00 -11.66 -5.07
C ALA A 67 3.21 -11.32 -4.20
N GLU A 68 4.29 -10.90 -4.86
CA GLU A 68 5.49 -10.34 -4.25
C GLU A 68 5.89 -9.08 -5.01
N LEU A 69 6.06 -7.97 -4.28
CA LEU A 69 6.53 -6.72 -4.86
C LEU A 69 7.24 -5.85 -3.84
N ASP A 70 8.16 -5.04 -4.34
CA ASP A 70 8.72 -3.95 -3.58
C ASP A 70 7.76 -2.76 -3.59
N ILE A 71 7.53 -2.22 -2.40
CA ILE A 71 6.71 -1.03 -2.18
C ILE A 71 7.55 0.07 -1.56
N VAL A 72 7.23 1.32 -1.92
CA VAL A 72 7.71 2.51 -1.23
C VAL A 72 6.51 3.19 -0.58
N ILE A 73 6.60 3.40 0.73
CA ILE A 73 5.58 4.09 1.50
C ILE A 73 6.15 5.43 1.94
N HIS A 74 5.51 6.53 1.54
CA HIS A 74 5.85 7.87 1.98
C HIS A 74 4.77 8.39 2.93
N PHE A 75 5.19 8.77 4.13
CA PHE A 75 4.38 9.45 5.14
C PHE A 75 4.82 10.92 5.21
N PRO A 76 4.14 11.84 4.49
CA PRO A 76 4.55 13.24 4.47
C PRO A 76 4.28 13.88 5.83
N TRP A 77 5.24 14.65 6.34
CA TRP A 77 5.10 15.42 7.56
C TRP A 77 4.62 16.84 7.25
N ASP A 78 3.55 17.28 7.94
CA ASP A 78 3.15 18.68 7.97
C ASP A 78 3.78 19.35 9.20
N PRO A 79 4.78 20.24 9.01
CA PRO A 79 5.45 20.90 10.13
C PRO A 79 4.59 21.96 10.82
N ARG A 80 3.52 22.46 10.18
CA ARG A 80 2.61 23.43 10.79
C ARG A 80 1.55 22.75 11.64
N ALA A 81 1.02 21.63 11.14
CA ALA A 81 0.04 20.84 11.87
C ALA A 81 0.68 19.90 12.90
N GLU A 82 2.01 19.70 12.85
CA GLU A 82 2.78 18.75 13.64
C GLU A 82 2.23 17.32 13.55
N ARG A 83 1.84 16.91 12.34
CA ARG A 83 1.19 15.62 12.08
C ARG A 83 1.61 15.09 10.71
N PHE A 84 1.50 13.76 10.54
CA PHE A 84 1.55 13.17 9.21
C PHE A 84 0.29 13.53 8.42
N ALA A 85 0.48 13.90 7.14
CA ALA A 85 -0.60 14.26 6.22
C ALA A 85 -1.24 13.03 5.53
N GLY A 86 -0.95 11.82 6.03
CA GLY A 86 -1.42 10.55 5.49
C GLY A 86 -0.29 9.71 4.92
N GLU A 87 -0.61 8.92 3.90
CA GLU A 87 0.27 7.91 3.31
C GLU A 87 0.15 7.92 1.78
N ARG A 88 1.29 7.82 1.09
CA ARG A 88 1.40 7.69 -0.36
C ARG A 88 2.19 6.43 -0.68
N ILE A 89 1.56 5.49 -1.36
CA ILE A 89 2.11 4.17 -1.65
C ILE A 89 2.47 4.09 -3.13
N TYR A 90 3.69 3.66 -3.41
CA TYR A 90 4.24 3.48 -4.74
C TYR A 90 4.68 2.02 -4.93
N TYR A 91 4.34 1.45 -6.08
CA TYR A 91 4.76 0.12 -6.49
C TYR A 91 4.56 -0.07 -8.00
N ASP A 92 5.11 -1.15 -8.57
CA ASP A 92 4.83 -1.53 -9.95
C ASP A 92 3.46 -2.22 -10.06
N SER A 93 2.43 -1.44 -10.38
CA SER A 93 1.06 -1.94 -10.57
C SER A 93 0.94 -2.92 -11.73
N GLY A 94 1.73 -2.73 -12.79
CA GLY A 94 1.76 -3.66 -13.92
C GLY A 94 2.35 -5.02 -13.54
N ALA A 95 3.38 -5.05 -12.70
CA ALA A 95 3.93 -6.30 -12.15
C ALA A 95 2.92 -7.01 -11.25
N LEU A 96 2.21 -6.28 -10.39
CA LEU A 96 1.15 -6.87 -9.57
C LEU A 96 0.04 -7.47 -10.45
N THR A 97 -0.45 -6.73 -11.45
CA THR A 97 -1.45 -7.25 -12.38
C THR A 97 -0.98 -8.53 -13.06
N ARG A 98 0.24 -8.57 -13.62
CA ARG A 98 0.78 -9.79 -14.25
C ARG A 98 0.81 -10.99 -13.30
N GLN A 99 1.15 -10.79 -12.03
CA GLN A 99 1.18 -11.86 -11.04
C GLN A 99 -0.23 -12.40 -10.71
N LEU A 100 -1.22 -11.52 -10.65
CA LEU A 100 -2.59 -11.88 -10.27
C LEU A 100 -3.42 -12.40 -11.46
N THR A 101 -3.23 -11.87 -12.66
CA THR A 101 -4.06 -12.24 -13.82
C THR A 101 -3.48 -13.34 -14.68
N GLY A 102 -2.16 -13.59 -14.59
CA GLY A 102 -1.42 -14.70 -15.20
C GLY A 102 -1.88 -15.16 -16.57
#